data_AF-A0A7C1TRC1-F1
#
_entry.id   AF-A0A7C1TRC1-F1
#
_cell.length_a   1.000
_cell.length_b   1.000
_cell.length_c   1.000
_cell.angle_alpha   90.00
_cell.angle_beta   90.00
_cell.angle_gamma   90.00
#
_symmetry.space_group_name_H-M   'P 1'
#
loop_
_entity.id
_entity.type
_entity.pdbx_description
1 polymer ?
#
loop_
_entity_poly.entity_id
_entity_poly.type
_entity_poly.pdbx_seq_one_letter_code
_entity_poly.pdbx_strand_id
1 'polypeptide(L)'
;MPLYPAGSLVVAKPKPAGAKVRERKNKKTKRAARKPAPAKPGSPPSPKVEGKRPILVVDYRDIGFERYLNIIERVGRFFVLIETKNGARLGPEISLRARSVVRTGGRDMDVLALARPNLVSAPGIRERLAAIGLPAGAHGDRLVLMLTKPFDSLLWDTIRELLANNGLALNDIAQVKGAYEEGRNGVFLRLDSAVARAGGRKYPLHGKLRVSL
;
A
#
# COMPACT_ATOMS: atom_id res chain seq x y z
N MET A 1 -4.88 -0.10 -11.92
CA MET A 1 -6.19 0.35 -11.39
C MET A 1 -5.97 1.46 -10.38
N PRO A 2 -6.87 2.45 -10.17
CA PRO A 2 -6.95 3.04 -8.83
C PRO A 2 -7.30 1.89 -7.90
N LEU A 3 -6.50 1.62 -6.88
CA LEU A 3 -6.46 0.25 -6.34
C LEU A 3 -7.73 -0.18 -5.62
N TYR A 4 -8.63 0.77 -5.36
CA TYR A 4 -10.07 0.58 -5.34
C TYR A 4 -10.75 1.75 -6.11
N PRO A 5 -11.91 1.55 -6.77
CA PRO A 5 -12.75 2.66 -7.23
C PRO A 5 -13.06 3.66 -6.11
N ALA A 6 -13.22 4.94 -6.45
CA ALA A 6 -13.61 5.95 -5.46
C ALA A 6 -14.96 5.56 -4.83
N GLY A 7 -15.02 5.53 -3.49
CA GLY A 7 -16.21 5.13 -2.74
C GLY A 7 -16.42 3.62 -2.54
N SER A 8 -15.65 2.72 -3.19
CA SER A 8 -15.85 1.27 -2.99
C SER A 8 -15.25 0.71 -1.69
N LEU A 9 -14.45 1.50 -0.97
CA LEU A 9 -14.01 1.17 0.39
C LEU A 9 -14.95 1.82 1.40
N VAL A 10 -15.81 1.02 2.02
CA VAL A 10 -16.75 1.50 3.05
C VAL A 10 -15.99 1.89 4.33
N VAL A 11 -15.78 3.19 4.52
CA VAL A 11 -15.22 3.76 5.76
C VAL A 11 -16.33 3.85 6.81
N ALA A 12 -16.41 2.84 7.67
CA ALA A 12 -17.35 2.87 8.79
C ALA A 12 -16.86 3.84 9.90
N LYS A 13 -17.68 4.81 10.27
CA LYS A 13 -17.47 5.62 11.49
C LYS A 13 -17.54 4.68 12.71
N PRO A 14 -16.57 4.68 13.64
CA PRO A 14 -16.61 3.81 14.82
C PRO A 14 -17.69 4.28 15.80
N LYS A 15 -18.58 3.38 16.20
CA LYS A 15 -19.38 3.54 17.44
C LYS A 15 -18.52 3.15 18.65
N PRO A 16 -18.69 3.79 19.82
CA PRO A 16 -17.93 3.46 21.04
C PRO A 16 -18.29 2.07 21.60
N ALA A 17 -17.42 1.55 22.46
CA ALA A 17 -17.32 0.13 22.80
C ALA A 17 -18.37 -0.40 23.80
N GLY A 18 -18.67 -1.70 23.72
CA GLY A 18 -19.51 -2.44 24.65
C GLY A 18 -19.05 -3.89 24.87
N ALA A 19 -18.42 -4.11 26.03
CA ALA A 19 -18.22 -5.35 26.81
C ALA A 19 -18.32 -6.79 26.21
N LYS A 20 -17.20 -7.52 26.36
CA LYS A 20 -17.01 -8.81 27.09
C LYS A 20 -17.40 -10.21 26.52
N VAL A 21 -16.33 -11.02 26.36
CA VAL A 21 -16.09 -12.40 26.89
C VAL A 21 -16.89 -13.60 26.31
N ARG A 22 -16.20 -14.58 25.68
CA ARG A 22 -15.94 -15.92 26.26
C ARG A 22 -14.97 -16.79 25.44
N GLU A 23 -14.15 -17.55 26.18
CA GLU A 23 -13.14 -18.53 25.77
C GLU A 23 -13.76 -19.93 25.56
N ARG A 24 -13.18 -20.79 24.70
CA ARG A 24 -13.34 -22.26 24.78
C ARG A 24 -12.22 -23.04 24.07
N LYS A 25 -11.85 -24.20 24.62
CA LYS A 25 -10.66 -25.03 24.30
C LYS A 25 -10.93 -26.22 23.36
N ASN A 26 -9.84 -26.71 22.76
CA ASN A 26 -9.52 -28.10 22.33
C ASN A 26 -10.31 -28.79 21.19
N LYS A 27 -9.56 -29.27 20.17
CA LYS A 27 -9.18 -30.71 20.06
C LYS A 27 -8.02 -30.96 19.08
N LYS A 28 -7.33 -32.11 19.24
CA LYS A 28 -6.15 -32.56 18.47
C LYS A 28 -6.53 -33.30 17.18
N THR A 29 -5.66 -33.23 16.16
CA THR A 29 -5.50 -34.31 15.16
C THR A 29 -4.04 -34.45 14.73
N LYS A 30 -3.50 -35.68 14.72
CA LYS A 30 -2.19 -36.02 14.10
C LYS A 30 -2.39 -36.42 12.64
N ARG A 31 -1.51 -35.99 11.72
CA ARG A 31 -1.09 -36.82 10.56
C ARG A 31 0.25 -36.35 9.99
N ALA A 32 0.92 -37.25 9.28
CA ALA A 32 2.37 -37.22 9.03
C ALA A 32 2.82 -36.33 7.86
N ALA A 33 4.14 -36.08 7.82
CA ALA A 33 4.80 -35.14 6.92
C ALA A 33 4.92 -35.60 5.45
N ARG A 34 4.89 -34.63 4.53
CA ARG A 34 5.56 -34.68 3.23
C ARG A 34 6.36 -33.37 3.06
N LYS A 35 7.66 -33.47 2.78
CA LYS A 35 8.51 -32.32 2.47
C LYS A 35 8.22 -31.81 1.04
N PRO A 36 7.95 -30.51 0.83
CA PRO A 36 8.10 -29.87 -0.47
C PRO A 36 9.57 -29.50 -0.71
N ALA A 37 10.03 -29.62 -1.96
CA ALA A 37 11.36 -29.18 -2.38
C ALA A 37 11.51 -27.64 -2.30
N PRO A 38 12.74 -27.09 -2.19
CA PRO A 38 12.95 -25.65 -2.09
C PRO A 38 12.47 -24.91 -3.35
N ALA A 39 11.55 -23.96 -3.16
CA ALA A 39 11.08 -23.10 -4.22
C ALA A 39 12.15 -22.08 -4.61
N LYS A 40 12.35 -21.88 -5.92
CA LYS A 40 13.21 -20.80 -6.47
C LYS A 40 12.71 -19.43 -5.99
N PRO A 41 13.58 -18.40 -5.86
CA PRO A 41 13.18 -17.06 -5.45
C PRO A 41 12.04 -16.54 -6.33
N GLY A 42 10.87 -16.33 -5.73
CA GLY A 42 9.65 -16.01 -6.47
C GLY A 42 9.72 -14.63 -7.11
N SER A 43 9.53 -14.57 -8.42
CA SER A 43 9.13 -13.34 -9.12
C SER A 43 7.92 -12.71 -8.41
N PRO A 44 7.83 -11.37 -8.33
CA PRO A 44 6.72 -10.71 -7.64
C PRO A 44 5.38 -11.15 -8.25
N PRO A 45 4.35 -11.41 -7.43
CA PRO A 45 3.07 -11.91 -7.91
C PRO A 45 2.43 -10.89 -8.85
N SER A 46 2.08 -11.34 -10.06
CA SER A 46 1.37 -10.56 -11.06
C SER A 46 -0.08 -11.03 -11.18
N PRO A 47 -1.05 -10.40 -10.48
CA PRO A 47 -2.44 -10.44 -10.90
C PRO A 47 -2.69 -9.40 -12.00
N LYS A 48 -3.66 -9.66 -12.88
CA LYS A 48 -4.21 -8.64 -13.80
C LYS A 48 -5.04 -7.64 -12.98
N VAL A 49 -4.48 -6.47 -12.63
CA VAL A 49 -5.12 -5.45 -11.76
C VAL A 49 -5.50 -4.16 -12.52
N GLU A 50 -6.48 -4.27 -13.42
CA GLU A 50 -7.22 -3.16 -14.05
C GLU A 50 -6.40 -2.15 -14.90
N GLY A 51 -6.94 -1.02 -15.35
CA GLY A 51 -7.99 -0.17 -14.79
C GLY A 51 -7.41 1.22 -14.48
N LYS A 52 -8.23 2.29 -14.44
CA LYS A 52 -7.85 3.62 -14.96
C LYS A 52 -6.53 4.29 -14.48
N ARG A 53 -6.07 4.13 -13.23
CA ARG A 53 -4.78 4.70 -12.76
C ARG A 53 -3.62 3.70 -12.87
N PRO A 54 -2.38 4.19 -13.05
CA PRO A 54 -1.19 3.36 -13.05
C PRO A 54 -0.88 2.79 -11.66
N ILE A 55 -0.21 1.64 -11.65
CA ILE A 55 0.39 1.06 -10.45
C ILE A 55 1.74 1.76 -10.20
N LEU A 56 1.96 2.23 -8.97
CA LEU A 56 3.26 2.72 -8.54
C LEU A 56 4.11 1.55 -8.05
N VAL A 57 5.23 1.29 -8.73
CA VAL A 57 6.22 0.29 -8.31
C VAL A 57 7.50 1.02 -7.97
N VAL A 58 7.75 1.10 -6.66
CA VAL A 58 8.82 1.92 -6.10
C VAL A 58 9.77 1.03 -5.30
N ASP A 59 11.05 1.08 -5.64
CA ASP A 59 12.11 0.41 -4.89
C ASP A 59 12.46 1.21 -3.62
N TYR A 60 12.88 0.52 -2.57
CA TYR A 60 13.36 1.11 -1.31
C TYR A 60 14.70 0.52 -0.85
N ARG A 61 15.38 -0.27 -1.69
CA ARG A 61 16.69 -0.86 -1.36
C ARG A 61 17.71 0.18 -0.89
N ASP A 62 17.80 1.31 -1.58
CA ASP A 62 18.82 2.34 -1.32
C ASP A 62 18.63 3.07 0.03
N ILE A 63 17.40 3.13 0.55
CA ILE A 63 17.09 3.76 1.85
C ILE A 63 16.84 2.76 2.99
N GLY A 64 16.61 1.49 2.66
CA GLY A 64 16.20 0.45 3.59
C GLY A 64 14.71 0.50 3.99
N PHE A 65 14.16 -0.67 4.34
CA PHE A 65 12.74 -0.85 4.61
C PHE A 65 12.24 -0.07 5.84
N GLU A 66 13.01 -0.01 6.93
CA GLU A 66 12.64 0.76 8.13
C GLU A 66 12.55 2.28 7.83
N ARG A 67 13.44 2.80 6.98
CA ARG A 67 13.40 4.21 6.58
C ARG A 67 12.23 4.49 5.65
N TYR A 68 11.91 3.56 4.74
CA TYR A 68 10.67 3.61 3.95
C TYR A 68 9.44 3.69 4.87
N LEU A 69 9.34 2.85 5.91
CA LEU A 69 8.23 2.92 6.88
C LEU A 69 8.17 4.26 7.62
N ASN A 70 9.32 4.76 8.09
CA ASN A 70 9.42 6.08 8.75
C ASN A 70 8.94 7.23 7.88
N ILE A 71 9.10 7.14 6.56
CA ILE A 71 8.70 8.18 5.61
C ILE A 71 7.24 8.03 5.21
N ILE A 72 6.84 6.83 4.81
CA ILE A 72 5.50 6.59 4.26
C ILE A 72 4.39 6.75 5.33
N GLU A 73 4.68 6.45 6.60
CA GLU A 73 3.78 6.71 7.73
C GLU A 73 3.74 8.18 8.19
N ARG A 74 4.63 9.06 7.66
CA ARG A 74 4.51 10.52 7.83
C ARG A 74 3.60 11.14 6.76
N VAL A 75 3.68 10.65 5.52
CA VAL A 75 2.93 11.19 4.37
C VAL A 75 1.63 10.44 4.06
N GLY A 76 1.31 9.39 4.83
CA GLY A 76 0.09 8.61 4.71
C GLY A 76 -0.12 7.69 5.91
N ARG A 77 -1.22 6.93 5.89
CA ARG A 77 -1.59 5.97 6.95
C ARG A 77 -1.96 4.63 6.34
N PHE A 78 -1.52 3.54 6.97
CA PHE A 78 -1.84 2.18 6.56
C PHE A 78 -3.09 1.66 7.26
N PHE A 79 -3.96 1.04 6.48
CA PHE A 79 -5.17 0.37 6.94
C PHE A 79 -5.14 -1.08 6.50
N VAL A 80 -5.61 -1.96 7.39
CA VAL A 80 -5.82 -3.37 7.07
C VAL A 80 -6.91 -3.49 6.00
N LEU A 81 -6.69 -4.33 4.99
CA LEU A 81 -7.76 -4.76 4.10
C LEU A 81 -8.42 -6.01 4.72
N ILE A 82 -9.74 -6.02 4.89
CA ILE A 82 -10.50 -7.14 5.45
C ILE A 82 -11.48 -7.66 4.40
N GLU A 83 -11.39 -8.94 4.05
CA GLU A 83 -12.37 -9.58 3.18
C GLU A 83 -13.63 -9.93 4.00
N THR A 84 -14.82 -9.60 3.47
CA THR A 84 -16.10 -9.88 4.13
C THR A 84 -17.06 -10.54 3.15
N LYS A 85 -18.17 -11.10 3.64
CA LYS A 85 -19.22 -11.67 2.78
C LYS A 85 -19.80 -10.67 1.76
N ASN A 86 -19.65 -9.37 2.03
CA ASN A 86 -20.13 -8.28 1.17
C ASN A 86 -18.97 -7.63 0.38
N GLY A 87 -17.84 -8.32 0.26
CA GLY A 87 -16.61 -7.84 -0.40
C GLY A 87 -15.60 -7.19 0.56
N ALA A 88 -14.52 -6.69 -0.04
CA ALA A 88 -13.39 -6.10 0.67
C ALA A 88 -13.75 -4.77 1.37
N ARG A 89 -13.35 -4.64 2.64
CA ARG A 89 -13.64 -3.49 3.51
C ARG A 89 -12.36 -2.93 4.13
N LEU A 90 -12.36 -1.62 4.39
CA LEU A 90 -11.33 -0.97 5.18
C LEU A 90 -11.42 -1.37 6.66
N GLY A 91 -10.36 -2.00 7.16
CA GLY A 91 -10.17 -2.38 8.55
C GLY A 91 -9.57 -1.25 9.41
N PRO A 92 -9.01 -1.58 10.58
CA PRO A 92 -8.36 -0.60 11.42
C PRO A 92 -7.07 -0.05 10.77
N GLU A 93 -6.70 1.17 11.16
CA GLU A 93 -5.36 1.70 10.90
C GLU A 93 -4.32 0.93 11.72
N ILE A 94 -3.17 0.70 11.12
CA ILE A 94 -2.00 0.06 11.74
C ILE A 94 -0.77 0.91 11.48
N SER A 95 0.18 0.84 12.39
CA SER A 95 1.56 1.27 12.14
C SER A 95 2.40 0.01 11.98
N LEU A 96 3.04 -0.14 10.82
CA LEU A 96 4.02 -1.19 10.56
C LEU A 96 5.32 -0.90 11.31
N ARG A 97 5.68 0.39 11.41
CA ARG A 97 6.81 0.87 12.22
C ARG A 97 6.65 0.51 13.70
N ALA A 98 5.52 0.86 14.30
CA ALA A 98 5.20 0.56 15.69
C ALA A 98 4.57 -0.84 15.90
N ARG A 99 4.51 -1.67 14.84
CA ARG A 99 4.01 -3.06 14.83
C ARG A 99 2.70 -3.24 15.62
N SER A 100 1.76 -2.34 15.43
CA SER A 100 0.56 -2.28 16.27
C SER A 100 -0.66 -1.71 15.53
N VAL A 101 -1.84 -2.08 16.02
CA VAL A 101 -3.11 -1.45 15.64
C VAL A 101 -3.20 -0.08 16.31
N VAL A 102 -3.42 0.98 15.52
CA VAL A 102 -3.53 2.35 16.03
C VAL A 102 -4.86 2.52 16.75
N ARG A 103 -4.85 2.26 18.06
CA ARG A 103 -5.98 2.45 18.98
C ARG A 103 -6.45 3.90 18.91
N THR A 104 -7.75 4.12 18.75
CA THR A 104 -8.26 5.40 18.26
C THR A 104 -9.30 6.00 19.20
N GLY A 105 -9.02 7.21 19.69
CA GLY A 105 -10.02 8.27 19.75
C GLY A 105 -9.85 9.15 18.51
N GLY A 106 -10.94 9.51 17.83
CA GLY A 106 -10.97 10.56 16.80
C GLY A 106 -9.87 10.55 15.73
N ARG A 107 -9.82 9.54 14.85
CA ARG A 107 -9.03 9.65 13.59
C ARG A 107 -9.66 10.72 12.71
N ASP A 108 -8.97 11.83 12.51
CA ASP A 108 -9.25 12.74 11.39
C ASP A 108 -8.95 11.98 10.09
N MET A 109 -10.01 11.67 9.33
CA MET A 109 -9.95 11.07 8.00
C MET A 109 -10.03 12.13 6.89
N ASP A 110 -10.37 13.37 7.24
CA ASP A 110 -10.55 14.48 6.31
C ASP A 110 -9.21 15.04 5.83
N VAL A 111 -8.11 14.78 6.53
CA VAL A 111 -6.74 15.01 6.02
C VAL A 111 -6.28 13.98 4.97
N LEU A 112 -7.01 12.89 4.74
CA LEU A 112 -6.61 11.79 3.85
C LEU A 112 -7.27 11.86 2.47
N ALA A 113 -6.57 11.34 1.45
CA ALA A 113 -7.05 11.23 0.08
C ALA A 113 -7.99 10.02 -0.10
N LEU A 114 -9.16 10.02 0.53
CA LEU A 114 -10.10 8.89 0.55
C LEU A 114 -10.56 8.43 -0.86
N ALA A 115 -10.59 9.33 -1.84
CA ALA A 115 -10.90 9.02 -3.23
C ALA A 115 -9.74 8.36 -4.01
N ARG A 116 -8.57 8.21 -3.39
CA ARG A 116 -7.33 7.68 -3.99
C ARG A 116 -6.63 6.65 -3.08
N PRO A 117 -7.31 5.56 -2.68
CA PRO A 117 -6.70 4.48 -1.92
C PRO A 117 -5.63 3.75 -2.76
N ASN A 118 -4.49 3.45 -2.16
CA ASN A 118 -3.39 2.72 -2.78
C ASN A 118 -3.24 1.36 -2.09
N LEU A 119 -3.33 0.25 -2.82
CA LEU A 119 -3.01 -1.07 -2.27
C LEU A 119 -1.49 -1.25 -2.31
N VAL A 120 -0.88 -1.48 -1.15
CA VAL A 120 0.57 -1.66 -1.02
C VAL A 120 0.84 -3.12 -0.64
N SER A 121 1.71 -3.77 -1.40
CA SER A 121 2.27 -5.08 -1.08
C SER A 121 3.77 -5.04 -1.33
N ALA A 122 4.54 -5.55 -0.39
CA ALA A 122 6.01 -5.61 -0.44
C ALA A 122 6.49 -6.78 0.45
N PRO A 123 7.66 -7.38 0.18
CA PRO A 123 8.16 -8.51 0.96
C PRO A 123 8.19 -8.25 2.47
N GLY A 124 8.71 -7.10 2.91
CA GLY A 124 8.80 -6.73 4.33
C GLY A 124 7.44 -6.44 5.00
N ILE A 125 6.38 -6.14 4.23
CA ILE A 125 5.04 -5.90 4.78
C ILE A 125 4.48 -7.19 5.37
N ARG A 126 4.63 -8.33 4.70
CA ARG A 126 4.13 -9.63 5.19
C ARG A 126 4.73 -10.00 6.55
N GLU A 127 6.04 -9.80 6.71
CA GLU A 127 6.74 -10.07 7.97
C GLU A 127 6.32 -9.12 9.09
N ARG A 128 6.19 -7.81 8.81
CA ARG A 128 5.69 -6.84 9.80
C ARG A 128 4.24 -7.12 10.18
N LEU A 129 3.38 -7.52 9.24
CA LEU A 129 1.98 -7.86 9.50
C LEU A 129 1.81 -9.12 10.36
N ALA A 130 2.67 -10.12 10.19
CA ALA A 130 2.64 -11.33 11.03
C ALA A 130 2.94 -11.03 12.52
N ALA A 131 3.62 -9.90 12.82
CA ALA A 131 3.85 -9.43 14.18
C ALA A 131 2.68 -8.61 14.77
N ILE A 132 1.66 -8.29 13.98
CA ILE A 132 0.48 -7.53 14.43
C ILE A 132 -0.68 -8.49 14.67
N GLY A 133 -1.39 -8.33 15.79
CA GLY A 133 -2.66 -9.03 16.05
C GLY A 133 -3.77 -8.53 15.14
N LEU A 134 -3.76 -8.96 13.87
CA LEU A 134 -4.73 -8.56 12.86
C LEU A 134 -6.12 -9.17 13.13
N PRO A 135 -7.22 -8.47 12.74
CA PRO A 135 -8.57 -9.02 12.84
C PRO A 135 -8.78 -10.20 11.87
N ALA A 136 -9.73 -11.08 12.19
CA ALA A 136 -10.13 -12.16 11.30
C ALA A 136 -10.58 -11.64 9.93
N GLY A 137 -10.21 -12.33 8.85
CA GLY A 137 -10.46 -11.89 7.47
C GLY A 137 -9.49 -10.83 6.94
N ALA A 138 -8.52 -10.37 7.74
CA ALA A 138 -7.45 -9.49 7.27
C ALA A 138 -6.54 -10.16 6.25
N HIS A 139 -6.13 -9.43 5.22
CA HIS A 139 -5.04 -9.84 4.35
C HIS A 139 -3.69 -9.71 5.06
N GLY A 140 -2.88 -10.77 5.04
CA GLY A 140 -1.53 -10.79 5.63
C GLY A 140 -0.40 -10.39 4.68
N ASP A 141 -0.70 -9.99 3.44
CA ASP A 141 0.26 -9.72 2.37
C ASP A 141 0.14 -8.33 1.73
N ARG A 142 -0.91 -7.58 2.05
CA ARG A 142 -1.27 -6.30 1.41
C ARG A 142 -2.04 -5.38 2.37
N LEU A 143 -1.96 -4.08 2.12
CA LEU A 143 -2.61 -3.03 2.92
C LEU A 143 -3.17 -1.93 2.05
N VAL A 144 -4.11 -1.15 2.58
CA VAL A 144 -4.52 0.11 1.96
C VAL A 144 -3.71 1.25 2.58
N LEU A 145 -2.85 1.89 1.79
CA LEU A 145 -2.24 3.17 2.11
C LEU A 145 -3.15 4.31 1.62
N MET A 146 -3.59 5.14 2.55
CA MET A 146 -4.20 6.44 2.25
C MET A 146 -3.17 7.52 2.51
N LEU A 147 -2.75 8.20 1.44
CA LEU A 147 -1.84 9.35 1.54
C LEU A 147 -2.59 10.58 2.10
N THR A 148 -1.86 11.50 2.70
CA THR A 148 -2.41 12.82 3.10
C THR A 148 -2.73 13.63 1.84
N LYS A 149 -3.81 14.43 1.88
CA LYS A 149 -4.25 15.25 0.74
C LYS A 149 -3.14 16.09 0.09
N PRO A 150 -2.24 16.77 0.83
CA PRO A 150 -1.17 17.57 0.22
C PRO A 150 -0.15 16.71 -0.53
N PHE A 151 0.37 15.65 0.10
CA PHE A 151 1.39 14.78 -0.51
C PHE A 151 0.82 13.97 -1.68
N ASP A 152 -0.40 13.47 -1.54
CA ASP A 152 -1.09 12.73 -2.59
C ASP A 152 -1.33 13.61 -3.83
N SER A 153 -1.72 14.87 -3.64
CA SER A 153 -1.89 15.80 -4.76
C SER A 153 -0.54 16.08 -5.42
N LEU A 154 0.48 16.47 -4.66
CA LEU A 154 1.85 16.68 -5.14
C LEU A 154 2.38 15.50 -5.96
N LEU A 155 2.26 14.26 -5.45
CA LEU A 155 2.68 13.04 -6.14
C LEU A 155 1.97 12.87 -7.49
N TRP A 156 0.64 12.99 -7.53
CA TRP A 156 -0.14 12.79 -8.76
C TRP A 156 -0.06 13.96 -9.73
N ASP A 157 0.25 15.17 -9.25
CA ASP A 157 0.50 16.35 -10.08
C ASP A 157 1.86 16.22 -10.77
N THR A 158 2.94 15.94 -10.03
CA THR A 158 4.27 15.66 -10.60
C THR A 158 4.24 14.50 -11.60
N ILE A 159 3.52 13.40 -11.32
CA ILE A 159 3.37 12.30 -12.29
C ILE A 159 2.64 12.77 -13.55
N ARG A 160 1.57 13.56 -13.42
CA ARG A 160 0.82 14.08 -14.58
C ARG A 160 1.65 15.00 -15.45
N GLU A 161 2.42 15.89 -14.84
CA GLU A 161 3.31 16.82 -15.53
C GLU A 161 4.39 16.08 -16.34
N LEU A 162 5.09 15.14 -15.70
CA LEU A 162 6.15 14.34 -16.37
C LEU A 162 5.60 13.49 -17.53
N LEU A 163 4.35 13.02 -17.43
CA LEU A 163 3.67 12.31 -18.50
C LEU A 163 3.25 13.25 -19.64
N ALA A 164 2.69 14.43 -19.30
CA ALA A 164 2.31 15.44 -20.29
C ALA A 164 3.52 15.92 -21.10
N ASN A 165 4.69 16.09 -20.46
CA ASN A 165 5.96 16.41 -21.13
C ASN A 165 6.44 15.33 -22.12
N ASN A 166 5.88 14.12 -22.05
CA ASN A 166 6.10 13.01 -23.00
C ASN A 166 4.91 12.80 -23.97
N GLY A 167 3.90 13.67 -23.96
CA GLY A 167 2.68 13.54 -24.76
C GLY A 167 1.73 12.42 -24.28
N LEU A 168 1.80 12.03 -23.00
CA LEU A 168 1.05 10.90 -22.44
C LEU A 168 -0.02 11.36 -21.45
N ALA A 169 -1.23 10.77 -21.52
CA ALA A 169 -2.23 10.95 -20.48
C ALA A 169 -2.14 9.87 -19.40
N LEU A 170 -2.46 10.22 -18.14
CA LEU A 170 -2.37 9.32 -16.98
C LEU A 170 -3.19 8.02 -17.14
N ASN A 171 -4.30 8.06 -17.89
CA ASN A 171 -5.18 6.91 -18.12
C ASN A 171 -4.51 5.83 -19.00
N ASP A 172 -3.64 6.26 -19.91
CA ASP A 172 -2.93 5.40 -20.86
C ASP A 172 -1.74 4.68 -20.23
N ILE A 173 -1.42 4.98 -18.97
CA ILE A 173 -0.30 4.39 -18.24
C ILE A 173 -0.81 3.25 -17.36
N ALA A 174 -0.18 2.08 -17.49
CA ALA A 174 -0.43 0.92 -16.64
C ALA A 174 0.42 0.95 -15.37
N GLN A 175 1.65 1.46 -15.45
CA GLN A 175 2.62 1.45 -14.36
C GLN A 175 3.52 2.69 -14.40
N VAL A 176 3.86 3.22 -13.23
CA VAL A 176 4.96 4.18 -13.04
C VAL A 176 5.99 3.52 -12.13
N LYS A 177 7.25 3.54 -12.55
CA LYS A 177 8.40 2.93 -11.84
C LYS A 177 9.29 4.02 -11.26
N GLY A 178 9.85 3.77 -10.09
CA GLY A 178 10.78 4.67 -9.43
C GLY A 178 11.56 4.00 -8.30
N ALA A 179 12.35 4.80 -7.60
CA ALA A 179 13.09 4.38 -6.41
C ALA A 179 13.09 5.49 -5.36
N TYR A 180 13.03 5.13 -4.08
CA TYR A 180 13.43 6.02 -3.01
C TYR A 180 14.95 6.04 -2.91
N GLU A 181 15.54 7.22 -2.89
CA GLU A 181 16.98 7.41 -2.72
C GLU A 181 17.28 8.54 -1.74
N GLU A 182 18.45 8.44 -1.09
CA GLU A 182 18.94 9.46 -0.18
C GLU A 182 19.62 10.61 -0.93
N GLY A 183 19.31 11.84 -0.53
CA GLY A 183 20.00 13.05 -0.99
C GLY A 183 20.43 13.91 0.20
N ARG A 184 21.25 14.93 -0.08
CA ARG A 184 21.82 15.83 0.95
C ARG A 184 20.78 16.43 1.90
N ASN A 185 19.57 16.67 1.40
CA ASN A 185 18.47 17.30 2.14
C ASN A 185 17.28 16.34 2.34
N GLY A 186 17.56 15.08 2.67
CA GLY A 186 16.54 14.06 2.95
C GLY A 186 16.28 13.08 1.80
N VAL A 187 15.20 12.32 1.89
CA VAL A 187 14.85 11.25 0.95
C VAL A 187 13.93 11.74 -0.14
N PHE A 188 14.22 11.28 -1.36
CA PHE A 188 13.50 11.60 -2.58
C PHE A 188 12.92 10.35 -3.22
N LEU A 189 11.73 10.47 -3.81
CA LEU A 189 11.21 9.51 -4.78
C LEU A 189 11.67 9.99 -6.17
N ARG A 190 12.61 9.27 -6.77
CA ARG A 190 12.93 9.40 -8.20
C ARG A 190 11.89 8.62 -9.00
N LEU A 191 11.36 9.23 -10.06
CA LEU A 191 10.45 8.61 -11.01
C LEU A 191 11.24 8.32 -12.29
N ASP A 192 11.38 7.05 -12.64
CA ASP A 192 12.32 6.56 -13.66
C ASP A 192 11.66 6.34 -15.01
N SER A 193 10.42 5.85 -14.99
CA SER A 193 9.70 5.50 -16.22
C SER A 193 8.22 5.27 -16.03
N ALA A 194 7.47 5.53 -17.09
CA ALA A 194 6.10 5.07 -17.27
C ALA A 194 6.09 3.85 -18.20
N VAL A 195 5.10 2.98 -18.03
CA VAL A 195 4.79 1.87 -18.95
C VAL A 195 3.38 2.08 -19.47
N ALA A 196 3.25 2.28 -20.78
CA ALA A 196 1.97 2.41 -21.45
C ALA A 196 1.16 1.12 -21.34
N ARG A 197 -0.15 1.28 -21.17
CA ARG A 197 -1.17 0.23 -21.11
C ARG A 197 -1.33 -0.45 -22.48
N ALA A 198 -1.25 0.33 -23.55
CA ALA A 198 -1.14 -0.18 -24.91
C ALA A 198 0.32 -0.60 -25.20
N GLY A 199 0.51 -1.85 -25.66
CA GLY A 199 1.81 -2.36 -26.13
C GLY A 199 2.93 -2.48 -25.10
N GLY A 200 2.74 -2.07 -23.84
CA GLY A 200 3.77 -2.16 -22.79
C GLY A 200 4.99 -1.24 -23.02
N ARG A 201 4.89 -0.25 -23.91
CA ARG A 201 6.01 0.64 -24.25
C ARG A 201 6.48 1.42 -23.01
N LYS A 202 7.78 1.39 -22.74
CA LYS A 202 8.42 2.14 -21.66
C LYS A 202 8.79 3.54 -22.14
N TYR A 203 8.48 4.54 -21.34
CA TYR A 203 8.86 5.94 -21.53
C TYR A 203 9.71 6.38 -20.34
N PRO A 204 10.87 7.03 -20.53
CA PRO A 204 11.65 7.55 -19.43
C PRO A 204 10.89 8.68 -18.73
N LEU A 205 11.03 8.75 -17.41
CA LEU A 205 10.65 9.92 -16.63
C LEU A 205 11.93 10.46 -15.99
N HIS A 206 12.05 11.78 -15.91
CA HIS A 206 13.20 12.46 -15.33
C HIS A 206 12.75 13.36 -14.18
N GLY A 207 11.99 12.76 -13.25
CA GLY A 207 11.34 13.48 -12.16
C GLY A 207 11.87 13.08 -10.79
N LYS A 208 11.86 14.04 -9.86
CA LYS A 208 12.21 13.79 -8.46
C LYS A 208 11.30 14.56 -7.52
N LEU A 209 10.80 13.86 -6.50
CA LEU A 209 9.90 14.37 -5.47
C LEU A 209 10.60 14.25 -4.11
N ARG A 210 10.71 15.33 -3.32
CA ARG A 210 11.15 15.22 -1.92
C ARG A 210 10.02 14.63 -1.07
N VAL A 211 10.32 13.57 -0.32
CA VAL A 211 9.32 12.80 0.46
C VAL A 211 9.51 12.98 1.97
N SER A 212 10.75 13.20 2.42
CA SER A 212 11.02 13.63 3.80
C SER A 212 11.49 15.08 3.84
N LEU A 213 10.94 15.84 4.78
CA LEU A 213 11.63 17.00 5.35
C LEU A 213 12.84 16.48 6.14
#